data_AF-A0AAN9T362-F1
#
_entry.id   AF-A0AAN9T362-F1
#
_cell.length_a   1.000
_cell.length_b   1.000
_cell.length_c   1.000
_cell.angle_alpha   90.00
_cell.angle_beta   90.00
_cell.angle_gamma   90.00
#
_symmetry.space_group_name_H-M   'P 1'
#
loop_
_entity.id
_entity.type
_entity.pdbx_description
1 polymer ?
#
loop_
_entity_poly.entity_id
_entity_poly.type
_entity_poly.pdbx_seq_one_letter_code
_entity_poly.pdbx_strand_id
1 'polypeptide(L)'
;MQDPEDFLTLSTPGNPSKRARVSPPSPINPPQTTESSQVSYISPLLPPSNHNVGGDTTLSLTAPLLTPYNTNNVGDNINNVPAPVPVHALSRSRRARTLQAKSETIVPPFPWSTNQRATVHSHKYLLQNKIHMITGSVRCKRCDEKFEMELDLESKLSELLKFIQKKKGIMHDRAPMAWVEPVLPKCHHCGRDNSVEPILSDTKKKAINWLFLLLAQMLGCCTIKQLKYFCKHTNNHRTGAKDRLVYSTYMGLCKQLLPDLFD
;
A
#
# COMPACT_ATOMS: atom_id res chain seq x y z
N MET A 1 -43.66 -17.06 -58.22
CA MET A 1 -42.68 -18.15 -58.44
C MET A 1 -42.28 -18.66 -57.07
N GLN A 2 -43.22 -19.29 -56.37
CA GLN A 2 -43.57 -20.73 -56.43
C GLN A 2 -42.47 -21.62 -55.81
N ASP A 3 -42.56 -21.83 -54.49
CA ASP A 3 -43.04 -23.08 -53.83
C ASP A 3 -42.25 -24.41 -53.93
N PRO A 4 -42.49 -25.35 -52.97
CA PRO A 4 -41.47 -26.06 -52.17
C PRO A 4 -41.63 -27.60 -52.30
N GLU A 5 -41.17 -28.40 -51.32
CA GLU A 5 -41.65 -29.76 -50.89
C GLU A 5 -40.59 -30.26 -49.86
N ASP A 6 -40.84 -30.27 -48.54
CA ASP A 6 -41.52 -31.30 -47.74
C ASP A 6 -41.08 -32.76 -47.99
N PHE A 7 -40.50 -33.41 -46.96
CA PHE A 7 -40.85 -34.81 -46.67
C PHE A 7 -40.67 -35.15 -45.18
N LEU A 8 -41.65 -35.92 -44.72
CA LEU A 8 -42.08 -36.17 -43.35
C LEU A 8 -41.27 -37.25 -42.60
N THR A 9 -41.30 -37.09 -41.27
CA THR A 9 -41.26 -38.06 -40.17
C THR A 9 -41.72 -39.49 -40.45
N LEU A 10 -41.13 -40.47 -39.74
CA LEU A 10 -41.85 -41.55 -39.02
C LEU A 10 -40.98 -42.17 -37.91
N SER A 11 -41.55 -42.24 -36.69
CA SER A 11 -41.13 -43.01 -35.48
C SER A 11 -41.22 -44.53 -35.72
N THR A 12 -40.69 -45.51 -34.95
CA THR A 12 -40.68 -45.91 -33.51
C THR A 12 -39.96 -47.31 -33.46
N PRO A 13 -39.99 -48.19 -32.41
CA PRO A 13 -39.85 -48.10 -30.94
C PRO A 13 -38.88 -49.16 -30.30
N GLY A 14 -38.62 -49.05 -28.99
CA GLY A 14 -38.68 -50.22 -28.06
C GLY A 14 -37.39 -50.81 -27.42
N ASN A 15 -37.05 -50.33 -26.21
CA ASN A 15 -36.84 -51.03 -24.90
C ASN A 15 -36.11 -52.40 -24.78
N PRO A 16 -35.74 -52.91 -23.56
CA PRO A 16 -35.44 -52.27 -22.27
C PRO A 16 -34.19 -52.87 -21.51
N SER A 17 -33.91 -52.28 -20.35
CA SER A 17 -33.40 -52.90 -19.10
C SER A 17 -31.94 -53.35 -18.98
N LYS A 18 -31.19 -52.67 -18.11
CA LYS A 18 -30.51 -53.31 -16.97
C LYS A 18 -30.28 -52.32 -15.81
N ARG A 19 -30.90 -52.67 -14.69
CA ARG A 19 -30.88 -52.06 -13.36
C ARG A 19 -29.64 -52.58 -12.61
N ALA A 20 -28.85 -51.72 -11.97
CA ALA A 20 -28.00 -52.06 -10.83
C ALA A 20 -27.75 -50.76 -10.04
N ARG A 21 -28.42 -50.49 -8.93
CA ARG A 21 -28.33 -51.04 -7.55
C ARG A 21 -27.72 -49.95 -6.65
N VAL A 22 -28.64 -49.21 -6.03
CA VAL A 22 -28.42 -48.29 -4.91
C VAL A 22 -27.77 -49.07 -3.76
N SER A 23 -26.70 -48.51 -3.18
CA SER A 23 -26.10 -49.03 -1.94
C SER A 23 -26.64 -48.26 -0.73
N PRO A 24 -26.81 -48.91 0.44
CA PRO A 24 -27.49 -48.35 1.61
C PRO A 24 -26.55 -47.52 2.51
N PRO A 25 -27.10 -46.72 3.45
CA PRO A 25 -26.32 -45.94 4.42
C PRO A 25 -25.81 -46.84 5.57
N SER A 26 -24.60 -46.55 6.06
CA SER A 26 -24.03 -47.21 7.24
C SER A 26 -24.50 -46.56 8.55
N PRO A 27 -24.69 -47.34 9.63
CA PRO A 27 -25.24 -46.86 10.90
C PRO A 27 -24.20 -46.30 11.88
N ILE A 28 -24.70 -45.47 12.79
CA ILE A 28 -24.07 -44.81 13.94
C ILE A 28 -23.83 -45.82 15.09
N ASN A 29 -22.69 -45.75 15.79
CA ASN A 29 -22.64 -45.65 17.26
C ASN A 29 -21.23 -45.38 17.85
N PRO A 30 -21.13 -44.72 19.04
CA PRO A 30 -19.91 -44.33 19.74
C PRO A 30 -19.38 -45.43 20.70
N PRO A 31 -18.18 -45.25 21.31
CA PRO A 31 -18.18 -44.94 22.76
C PRO A 31 -17.04 -44.02 23.25
N GLN A 32 -17.21 -43.63 24.53
CA GLN A 32 -16.46 -42.69 25.38
C GLN A 32 -15.09 -43.18 25.89
N THR A 33 -14.25 -42.19 26.28
CA THR A 33 -13.30 -42.11 27.44
C THR A 33 -12.22 -43.21 27.59
N THR A 34 -10.94 -42.91 27.83
CA THR A 34 -10.35 -42.29 29.04
C THR A 34 -8.87 -41.93 28.84
N GLU A 35 -8.41 -40.98 29.67
CA GLU A 35 -7.04 -40.78 30.23
C GLU A 35 -5.91 -40.22 29.35
N SER A 36 -5.39 -39.02 29.63
CA SER A 36 -4.48 -38.59 30.72
C SER A 36 -3.00 -38.87 30.45
N SER A 37 -2.25 -37.82 30.08
CA SER A 37 -0.80 -37.61 30.28
C SER A 37 -0.48 -36.21 29.72
N GLN A 38 -0.57 -35.14 30.51
CA GLN A 38 0.47 -34.62 31.40
C GLN A 38 1.82 -34.31 30.74
N VAL A 39 2.04 -32.99 30.59
CA VAL A 39 3.23 -32.20 30.90
C VAL A 39 4.51 -32.40 30.07
N SER A 40 4.86 -31.35 29.33
CA SER A 40 6.19 -30.73 29.49
C SER A 40 6.18 -29.29 28.97
N TYR A 41 6.06 -28.35 29.91
CA TYR A 41 6.39 -26.94 29.72
C TYR A 41 7.91 -26.81 29.60
N ILE A 42 8.38 -26.20 28.51
CA ILE A 42 9.76 -25.71 28.41
C ILE A 42 9.70 -24.21 28.63
N SER A 43 10.07 -23.77 29.84
CA SER A 43 10.45 -22.39 30.12
C SER A 43 11.97 -22.22 29.97
N PRO A 44 12.47 -20.99 29.72
CA PRO A 44 13.84 -20.73 29.31
C PRO A 44 14.80 -20.65 30.51
N LEU A 45 16.01 -21.18 30.33
CA LEU A 45 17.14 -21.02 31.24
C LEU A 45 17.73 -19.59 31.11
N LEU A 46 17.66 -18.82 32.19
CA LEU A 46 18.59 -17.72 32.50
C LEU A 46 19.85 -18.29 33.18
N PRO A 47 21.04 -17.70 32.96
CA PRO A 47 22.14 -17.74 33.91
C PRO A 47 22.21 -16.47 34.78
N PRO A 48 22.93 -16.52 35.92
CA PRO A 48 22.71 -15.63 37.06
C PRO A 48 23.49 -14.32 37.01
N SER A 49 22.95 -13.33 37.73
CA SER A 49 23.61 -12.12 38.19
C SER A 49 24.77 -12.43 39.14
N ASN A 50 25.93 -11.83 38.91
CA ASN A 50 26.92 -11.57 39.94
C ASN A 50 26.91 -10.08 40.27
N HIS A 51 26.58 -9.78 41.52
CA HIS A 51 26.98 -8.55 42.20
C HIS A 51 28.50 -8.63 42.50
N ASN A 52 29.24 -7.52 42.41
CA ASN A 52 29.53 -6.66 43.57
C ASN A 52 30.70 -5.68 43.30
N VAL A 53 30.61 -4.50 43.94
CA VAL A 53 31.66 -3.51 44.28
C VAL A 53 32.34 -2.82 43.08
N GLY A 54 32.34 -1.49 42.90
CA GLY A 54 32.44 -0.39 43.86
C GLY A 54 33.72 0.38 43.51
N GLY A 55 33.60 1.66 43.16
CA GLY A 55 34.74 2.48 42.75
C GLY A 55 34.32 3.84 42.23
N ASP A 56 34.03 4.76 43.17
CA ASP A 56 34.07 6.20 42.94
C ASP A 56 35.45 6.61 42.44
N THR A 57 35.51 7.43 41.38
CA THR A 57 36.56 8.46 41.30
C THR A 57 36.08 9.63 40.44
N THR A 58 36.05 10.78 41.10
CA THR A 58 35.81 12.11 40.57
C THR A 58 37.07 12.69 39.91
N LEU A 59 36.85 13.78 39.16
CA LEU A 59 37.81 14.78 38.66
C LEU A 59 38.62 14.41 37.40
N SER A 60 38.40 15.13 36.29
CA SER A 60 39.08 16.41 36.09
C SER A 60 38.70 17.07 34.76
N LEU A 61 38.45 18.38 34.85
CA LEU A 61 38.42 19.32 33.73
C LEU A 61 39.79 19.39 33.06
N THR A 62 39.81 19.57 31.75
CA THR A 62 40.76 20.49 31.07
C THR A 62 40.39 20.67 29.60
N ALA A 63 40.05 21.91 29.24
CA ALA A 63 40.09 22.42 27.88
C ALA A 63 41.50 22.94 27.58
N PRO A 64 41.87 23.08 26.29
CA PRO A 64 42.69 24.22 25.89
C PRO A 64 42.02 25.06 24.81
N LEU A 65 41.81 26.33 25.14
CA LEU A 65 41.68 27.46 24.22
C LEU A 65 43.08 27.88 23.76
N LEU A 66 43.26 28.10 22.45
CA LEU A 66 44.35 28.89 21.86
C LEU A 66 43.68 29.83 20.83
N THR A 67 43.31 31.04 21.26
CA THR A 67 43.99 32.33 21.01
C THR A 67 44.01 32.79 19.54
N PRO A 68 43.40 33.96 19.22
CA PRO A 68 43.49 34.59 17.92
C PRO A 68 44.73 35.48 17.83
N TYR A 69 45.45 35.44 16.72
CA TYR A 69 46.55 36.35 16.44
C TYR A 69 46.03 37.67 15.87
N ASN A 70 46.57 38.74 16.46
CA ASN A 70 46.26 40.13 16.23
C ASN A 70 47.09 40.72 15.07
N THR A 71 46.57 41.87 14.65
CA THR A 71 46.87 42.84 13.60
C THR A 71 48.31 43.35 13.41
N ASN A 72 48.45 43.97 12.23
CA ASN A 72 49.30 45.10 11.83
C ASN A 72 50.52 44.79 10.97
N ASN A 73 50.43 45.20 9.70
CA ASN A 73 51.54 45.94 9.10
C ASN A 73 51.02 47.12 8.28
N VAL A 74 51.65 48.25 8.54
CA VAL A 74 51.43 49.60 8.01
C VAL A 74 52.10 49.74 6.64
N GLY A 75 51.52 50.56 5.77
CA GLY A 75 52.16 51.00 4.53
C GLY A 75 51.22 51.82 3.64
N ASP A 76 51.18 53.14 3.88
CA ASP A 76 50.47 54.16 3.12
C ASP A 76 50.77 54.13 1.60
N ASN A 77 49.75 54.34 0.75
CA ASN A 77 49.71 55.50 -0.14
C ASN A 77 48.32 55.69 -0.79
N ILE A 78 48.04 56.95 -1.12
CA ILE A 78 46.75 57.59 -1.35
C ILE A 78 46.44 57.66 -2.87
N ASN A 79 45.15 57.73 -3.20
CA ASN A 79 44.52 58.27 -4.43
C ASN A 79 44.24 57.30 -5.60
N ASN A 80 43.00 56.82 -5.71
CA ASN A 80 42.04 57.16 -6.79
C ASN A 80 40.92 56.12 -6.95
N VAL A 81 39.68 56.59 -6.99
CA VAL A 81 38.45 55.87 -7.38
C VAL A 81 37.61 56.87 -8.21
N PRO A 82 36.73 56.48 -9.17
CA PRO A 82 36.51 55.22 -9.89
C PRO A 82 36.43 55.41 -11.45
N ALA A 83 36.47 54.31 -12.21
CA ALA A 83 35.73 54.22 -13.48
C ALA A 83 35.08 52.83 -13.59
N PRO A 84 33.80 52.72 -14.01
CA PRO A 84 33.04 51.48 -13.93
C PRO A 84 33.33 50.56 -15.11
N VAL A 85 33.71 49.33 -14.83
CA VAL A 85 33.85 48.26 -15.84
C VAL A 85 32.45 47.63 -16.06
N PRO A 86 31.96 47.48 -17.31
CA PRO A 86 30.66 46.87 -17.55
C PRO A 86 30.75 45.36 -17.34
N VAL A 87 30.25 44.89 -16.21
CA VAL A 87 29.91 43.48 -16.05
C VAL A 87 28.72 43.18 -16.95
N HIS A 88 28.98 42.46 -18.05
CA HIS A 88 27.97 41.76 -18.81
C HIS A 88 27.28 40.74 -17.89
N ALA A 89 26.25 41.21 -17.17
CA ALA A 89 25.29 40.35 -16.53
C ALA A 89 24.65 39.52 -17.64
N LEU A 90 25.06 38.26 -17.75
CA LEU A 90 24.29 37.24 -18.45
C LEU A 90 22.94 37.17 -17.75
N SER A 91 22.02 38.00 -18.22
CA SER A 91 20.59 37.88 -17.97
C SER A 91 20.17 36.56 -18.59
N ARG A 92 20.38 35.47 -17.82
CA ARG A 92 19.61 34.25 -17.99
C ARG A 92 18.19 34.65 -17.67
N SER A 93 17.51 35.11 -18.71
CA SER A 93 16.07 35.15 -18.84
C SER A 93 15.55 33.85 -18.24
N ARG A 94 15.14 33.91 -16.97
CA ARG A 94 14.18 32.96 -16.44
C ARG A 94 12.95 33.23 -17.27
N ARG A 95 12.84 32.52 -18.41
CA ARG A 95 11.55 32.19 -18.97
C ARG A 95 10.81 31.54 -17.81
N ALA A 96 10.02 32.34 -17.11
CA ALA A 96 8.87 31.87 -16.38
C ALA A 96 8.04 31.17 -17.44
N ARG A 97 8.36 29.89 -17.68
CA ARG A 97 7.39 28.96 -18.22
C ARG A 97 6.28 29.07 -17.22
N THR A 98 5.21 29.77 -17.59
CA THR A 98 3.86 29.51 -17.13
C THR A 98 3.70 28.00 -17.25
N LEU A 99 4.09 27.29 -16.19
CA LEU A 99 3.65 25.94 -15.94
C LEU A 99 2.16 26.15 -15.82
N GLN A 100 1.44 25.96 -16.91
CA GLN A 100 0.02 25.70 -16.87
C GLN A 100 -0.11 24.58 -15.84
N ALA A 101 -0.44 24.97 -14.62
CA ALA A 101 -0.72 24.05 -13.54
C ALA A 101 -1.89 23.24 -14.09
N LYS A 102 -1.58 22.00 -14.53
CA LYS A 102 -2.61 21.07 -14.98
C LYS A 102 -3.69 21.12 -13.92
N SER A 103 -4.94 21.36 -14.33
CA SER A 103 -6.06 21.53 -13.40
C SER A 103 -5.97 20.49 -12.29
N GLU A 104 -5.99 20.97 -11.06
CA GLU A 104 -5.92 20.12 -9.87
C GLU A 104 -7.09 19.15 -9.88
N THR A 105 -8.25 19.64 -10.31
CA THR A 105 -9.50 18.92 -10.48
C THR A 105 -9.48 17.91 -11.64
N ILE A 106 -10.06 16.73 -11.39
CA ILE A 106 -10.33 15.64 -12.32
C ILE A 106 -11.80 15.19 -12.17
N VAL A 107 -12.33 14.50 -13.18
CA VAL A 107 -13.56 13.70 -12.99
C VAL A 107 -13.24 12.57 -12.01
N PRO A 108 -14.03 12.38 -10.93
CA PRO A 108 -13.85 11.28 -10.01
C PRO A 108 -13.83 9.94 -10.74
N PRO A 109 -12.76 9.13 -10.62
CA PRO A 109 -12.67 7.85 -11.32
C PRO A 109 -13.57 6.76 -10.73
N PHE A 110 -14.00 6.91 -9.47
CA PHE A 110 -14.85 5.97 -8.74
C PHE A 110 -15.79 6.71 -7.80
N PRO A 111 -16.94 6.13 -7.38
CA PRO A 111 -17.87 6.75 -6.43
C PRO A 111 -17.26 7.11 -5.07
N TRP A 112 -16.21 6.40 -4.66
CA TRP A 112 -15.44 6.66 -3.43
C TRP A 112 -14.25 7.60 -3.61
N SER A 113 -14.03 8.12 -4.83
CA SER A 113 -12.97 9.09 -5.12
C SER A 113 -13.55 10.50 -5.22
N THR A 114 -12.76 11.51 -4.89
CA THR A 114 -13.19 12.91 -5.04
C THR A 114 -12.81 13.46 -6.42
N ASN A 115 -13.14 14.73 -6.67
CA ASN A 115 -12.67 15.45 -7.86
C ASN A 115 -11.20 15.88 -7.74
N GLN A 116 -10.53 15.59 -6.62
CA GLN A 116 -9.11 15.85 -6.43
C GLN A 116 -8.27 14.60 -6.73
N ARG A 117 -7.08 14.83 -7.28
CA ARG A 117 -6.19 13.73 -7.67
C ARG A 117 -5.70 12.98 -6.44
N ALA A 118 -5.76 11.65 -6.51
CA ALA A 118 -5.25 10.78 -5.44
C ALA A 118 -5.92 11.05 -4.08
N THR A 119 -7.17 11.52 -4.12
CA THR A 119 -7.98 11.80 -2.93
C THR A 119 -9.22 10.93 -2.94
N VAL A 120 -9.48 10.26 -1.82
CA VAL A 120 -10.68 9.45 -1.57
C VAL A 120 -11.59 10.14 -0.57
N HIS A 121 -12.87 9.78 -0.59
CA HIS A 121 -13.82 10.23 0.42
C HIS A 121 -13.53 9.59 1.79
N SER A 122 -13.94 10.27 2.86
CA SER A 122 -13.80 9.75 4.23
C SER A 122 -14.75 8.59 4.50
N HIS A 123 -14.42 7.75 5.49
CA HIS A 123 -15.23 6.63 5.93
C HIS A 123 -16.66 7.05 6.27
N LYS A 124 -16.81 8.17 6.99
CA LYS A 124 -18.12 8.76 7.32
C LYS A 124 -18.94 9.07 6.07
N TYR A 125 -18.32 9.69 5.05
CA TYR A 125 -19.00 9.96 3.79
C TYR A 125 -19.43 8.66 3.09
N LEU A 126 -18.56 7.65 3.03
CA LEU A 126 -18.86 6.38 2.36
C LEU A 126 -20.09 5.70 3.00
N LEU A 127 -20.14 5.62 4.34
CA LEU A 127 -21.27 5.05 5.05
C LEU A 127 -22.56 5.86 4.87
N GLN A 128 -22.49 7.20 4.94
CA GLN A 128 -23.66 8.06 4.73
C GLN A 128 -24.25 7.92 3.31
N ASN A 129 -23.41 7.60 2.32
CA ASN A 129 -23.82 7.38 0.94
C ASN A 129 -24.05 5.89 0.63
N LYS A 130 -24.12 5.02 1.64
CA LYS A 130 -24.39 3.57 1.52
C LYS A 130 -23.38 2.84 0.63
N ILE A 131 -22.13 3.32 0.61
CA ILE A 131 -21.02 2.67 -0.09
C ILE A 131 -20.33 1.72 0.89
N HIS A 132 -20.78 0.47 0.90
CA HIS A 132 -20.23 -0.58 1.76
C HIS A 132 -19.28 -1.52 1.02
N MET A 133 -19.40 -1.60 -0.31
CA MET A 133 -18.58 -2.48 -1.15
C MET A 133 -17.65 -1.65 -2.04
N ILE A 134 -16.37 -1.96 -2.00
CA ILE A 134 -15.34 -1.36 -2.86
C ILE A 134 -14.90 -2.41 -3.87
N THR A 135 -15.10 -2.13 -5.15
CA THR A 135 -14.73 -3.05 -6.23
C THR A 135 -13.43 -2.63 -6.90
N GLY A 136 -12.74 -3.59 -7.52
CA GLY A 136 -11.52 -3.34 -8.28
C GLY A 136 -11.18 -4.45 -9.26
N SER A 137 -10.68 -4.05 -10.44
CA SER A 137 -10.27 -4.98 -11.49
C SER A 137 -8.92 -5.63 -11.18
N VAL A 138 -8.89 -6.96 -11.24
CA VAL A 138 -7.73 -7.78 -10.95
C VAL A 138 -7.48 -8.79 -12.07
N ARG A 139 -6.25 -9.31 -12.14
CA ARG A 139 -5.85 -10.39 -13.03
C ARG A 139 -5.14 -11.48 -12.24
N CYS A 140 -5.40 -12.74 -12.55
CA CYS A 140 -4.55 -13.83 -12.09
C CYS A 140 -3.27 -13.92 -12.93
N LYS A 141 -2.09 -13.74 -12.33
CA LYS A 141 -0.78 -13.86 -13.04
C LYS A 141 -0.40 -15.30 -13.42
N ARG A 142 -1.29 -16.28 -13.23
CA ARG A 142 -1.05 -17.71 -13.49
C ARG A 142 -1.91 -18.26 -14.63
N CYS A 143 -3.18 -17.85 -14.70
CA CYS A 143 -4.12 -18.27 -15.73
C CYS A 143 -4.63 -17.10 -16.58
N ASP A 144 -4.11 -15.89 -16.35
CA ASP A 144 -4.45 -14.63 -17.02
C ASP A 144 -5.91 -14.18 -16.98
N GLU A 145 -6.76 -14.92 -16.27
CA GLU A 145 -8.16 -14.56 -16.04
C GLU A 145 -8.28 -13.19 -15.38
N LYS A 146 -9.17 -12.34 -15.93
CA LYS A 146 -9.46 -10.99 -15.44
C LYS A 146 -10.85 -10.96 -14.87
N PHE A 147 -10.99 -10.44 -13.67
CA PHE A 147 -12.27 -10.37 -12.97
C PHE A 147 -12.32 -9.17 -12.05
N GLU A 148 -13.51 -8.86 -11.56
CA GLU A 148 -13.73 -7.84 -10.54
C GLU A 148 -13.72 -8.49 -9.16
N MET A 149 -12.98 -7.89 -8.24
CA MET A 149 -12.94 -8.28 -6.84
C MET A 149 -13.72 -7.27 -6.01
N GLU A 150 -14.55 -7.76 -5.11
CA GLU A 150 -15.33 -6.93 -4.18
C GLU A 150 -14.78 -7.05 -2.76
N LEU A 151 -14.74 -5.92 -2.06
CA LEU A 151 -14.24 -5.81 -0.70
C LEU A 151 -15.29 -5.13 0.18
N ASP A 152 -15.64 -5.77 1.29
CA ASP A 152 -16.41 -5.11 2.35
C ASP A 152 -15.55 -4.06 3.05
N LEU A 153 -16.05 -2.81 3.07
CA LEU A 153 -15.33 -1.64 3.55
C LEU A 153 -14.96 -1.77 5.02
N GLU A 154 -15.93 -2.12 5.89
CA GLU A 154 -15.73 -2.14 7.34
C GLU A 154 -14.82 -3.27 7.77
N SER A 155 -15.03 -4.48 7.23
CA SER A 155 -14.22 -5.66 7.49
C SER A 155 -12.76 -5.43 7.11
N LYS A 156 -12.52 -4.95 5.88
CA LYS A 156 -11.15 -4.72 5.39
C LYS A 156 -10.46 -3.55 6.07
N LEU A 157 -11.20 -2.50 6.42
CA LEU A 157 -10.65 -1.39 7.20
C LEU A 157 -10.26 -1.86 8.61
N SER A 158 -11.09 -2.67 9.28
CA SER A 158 -10.78 -3.26 10.58
C SER A 158 -9.51 -4.11 10.54
N GLU A 159 -9.36 -4.95 9.52
CA GLU A 159 -8.17 -5.77 9.30
C GLU A 159 -6.90 -4.91 9.16
N LEU A 160 -6.97 -3.87 8.33
CA LEU A 160 -5.86 -2.93 8.11
C LEU A 160 -5.48 -2.18 9.39
N LEU A 161 -6.45 -1.67 10.14
CA LEU A 161 -6.19 -0.93 11.38
C LEU A 161 -5.54 -1.81 12.45
N LYS A 162 -6.00 -3.07 12.60
CA LYS A 162 -5.36 -4.05 13.48
C LYS A 162 -3.89 -4.29 13.10
N PHE A 163 -3.61 -4.42 11.79
CA PHE A 163 -2.24 -4.56 11.30
C PHE A 163 -1.37 -3.34 11.65
N ILE A 164 -1.89 -2.14 11.39
CA ILE A 164 -1.19 -0.88 11.70
C ILE A 164 -0.91 -0.80 13.20
N GLN A 165 -1.90 -1.00 14.06
CA GLN A 165 -1.73 -0.93 15.51
C GLN A 165 -0.62 -1.88 16.00
N LYS A 166 -0.55 -3.10 15.47
CA LYS A 166 0.48 -4.09 15.83
C LYS A 166 1.88 -3.73 15.36
N LYS A 167 2.01 -3.01 14.24
CA LYS A 167 3.31 -2.81 13.55
C LYS A 167 3.81 -1.37 13.55
N LYS A 168 2.98 -0.37 13.86
CA LYS A 168 3.31 1.07 13.73
C LYS A 168 4.60 1.45 14.44
N GLY A 169 4.82 0.94 15.66
CA GLY A 169 6.00 1.27 16.47
C GLY A 169 7.35 0.86 15.86
N ILE A 170 7.37 -0.11 14.93
CA ILE A 170 8.59 -0.64 14.31
C ILE A 170 8.77 -0.23 12.84
N MET A 171 7.81 0.51 12.26
CA MET A 171 7.87 0.88 10.84
C MET A 171 8.88 2.00 10.58
N HIS A 172 9.07 2.96 11.50
CA HIS A 172 10.01 4.08 11.36
C HIS A 172 9.98 4.75 9.95
N ASP A 173 8.79 5.14 9.49
CA ASP A 173 8.53 5.69 8.15
C ASP A 173 8.84 4.77 6.96
N ARG A 174 8.97 3.46 7.20
CA ARG A 174 9.19 2.43 6.18
C ARG A 174 8.11 1.37 6.25
N ALA A 175 7.60 1.00 5.09
CA ALA A 175 6.61 -0.05 5.00
C ALA A 175 7.27 -1.39 5.36
N PRO A 176 6.60 -2.25 6.15
CA PRO A 176 7.07 -3.62 6.36
C PRO A 176 7.07 -4.38 5.03
N MET A 177 7.88 -5.44 4.95
CA MET A 177 7.99 -6.26 3.71
C MET A 177 6.62 -6.73 3.19
N ALA A 178 5.70 -7.10 4.08
CA ALA A 178 4.33 -7.51 3.72
C ALA A 178 3.51 -6.44 2.97
N TRP A 179 3.91 -5.17 3.01
CA TRP A 179 3.29 -4.10 2.22
C TRP A 179 4.08 -3.75 0.96
N VAL A 180 5.41 -3.92 0.97
CA VAL A 180 6.26 -3.67 -0.20
C VAL A 180 6.09 -4.79 -1.23
N GLU A 181 5.95 -6.02 -0.74
CA GLU A 181 5.74 -7.26 -1.47
C GLU A 181 4.51 -7.98 -0.88
N PRO A 182 3.30 -7.53 -1.24
CA PRO A 182 2.08 -8.05 -0.65
C PRO A 182 1.83 -9.51 -1.04
N VAL A 183 1.36 -10.29 -0.06
CA VAL A 183 0.84 -11.64 -0.32
C VAL A 183 -0.48 -11.49 -1.05
N LEU A 184 -0.51 -11.94 -2.30
CA LEU A 184 -1.68 -11.81 -3.15
C LEU A 184 -2.75 -12.84 -2.80
N PRO A 185 -4.04 -12.52 -3.00
CA PRO A 185 -5.12 -13.49 -2.80
C PRO A 185 -5.00 -14.72 -3.71
N LYS A 186 -5.65 -15.79 -3.28
CA LYS A 186 -5.86 -17.01 -4.08
C LYS A 186 -6.79 -16.71 -5.26
N CYS A 187 -6.49 -17.27 -6.42
CA CYS A 187 -7.37 -17.16 -7.59
C CYS A 187 -8.52 -18.17 -7.48
N HIS A 188 -9.76 -17.71 -7.58
CA HIS A 188 -10.95 -18.58 -7.57
C HIS A 188 -11.10 -19.42 -8.85
N HIS A 189 -10.51 -18.98 -9.97
CA HIS A 189 -10.61 -19.69 -11.26
C HIS A 189 -9.63 -20.86 -11.38
N CYS A 190 -8.38 -20.70 -10.94
CA CYS A 190 -7.35 -21.75 -11.05
C CYS A 190 -6.88 -22.32 -9.69
N GLY A 191 -7.37 -21.79 -8.58
CA GLY A 191 -7.07 -22.27 -7.24
C GLY A 191 -5.64 -22.01 -6.75
N ARG A 192 -4.82 -21.24 -7.47
CA ARG A 192 -3.42 -20.98 -7.07
C ARG A 192 -3.32 -19.83 -6.08
N ASP A 193 -2.54 -20.01 -5.02
CA ASP A 193 -2.23 -18.97 -4.04
C ASP A 193 -1.30 -17.90 -4.60
N ASN A 194 -1.28 -16.73 -3.95
CA ASN A 194 -0.38 -15.62 -4.28
C ASN A 194 -0.35 -15.27 -5.78
N SER A 195 -1.53 -15.19 -6.40
CA SER A 195 -1.68 -15.14 -7.85
C SER A 195 -2.50 -13.96 -8.38
N VAL A 196 -3.40 -13.38 -7.59
CA VAL A 196 -4.30 -12.32 -8.03
C VAL A 196 -3.69 -10.94 -7.79
N GLU A 197 -3.37 -10.21 -8.85
CA GLU A 197 -2.76 -8.87 -8.79
C GLU A 197 -3.68 -7.79 -9.38
N PRO A 198 -3.56 -6.52 -8.97
CA PRO A 198 -4.38 -5.45 -9.53
C PRO A 198 -3.92 -5.10 -10.96
N ILE A 199 -4.87 -4.72 -11.82
CA ILE A 199 -4.55 -4.28 -13.18
C ILE A 199 -4.09 -2.82 -13.17
N LEU A 200 -2.77 -2.59 -13.33
CA LEU A 200 -2.15 -1.26 -13.20
C LEU A 200 -1.37 -0.76 -14.42
N SER A 201 -0.97 -1.66 -15.33
CA SER A 201 0.00 -1.37 -16.40
C SER A 201 -0.46 -0.25 -17.35
N ASP A 202 -1.72 -0.30 -17.78
CA ASP A 202 -2.29 0.66 -18.74
C ASP A 202 -3.15 1.74 -18.06
N THR A 203 -3.23 1.69 -16.74
CA THR A 203 -4.07 2.59 -15.95
C THR A 203 -3.43 3.96 -15.83
N LYS A 204 -4.11 5.00 -16.33
CA LYS A 204 -3.70 6.39 -16.14
C LYS A 204 -3.60 6.67 -14.64
N LYS A 205 -2.52 7.32 -14.16
CA LYS A 205 -2.28 7.55 -12.73
C LYS A 205 -3.42 8.24 -11.98
N LYS A 206 -4.18 9.10 -12.68
CA LYS A 206 -5.38 9.78 -12.16
C LYS A 206 -6.59 8.88 -11.97
N ALA A 207 -6.58 7.68 -12.55
CA ALA A 207 -7.65 6.69 -12.50
C ALA A 207 -7.25 5.44 -11.68
N ILE A 208 -6.16 5.53 -10.91
CA ILE A 208 -5.80 4.45 -9.98
C ILE A 208 -6.84 4.38 -8.88
N ASN A 209 -7.33 3.17 -8.62
CA ASN A 209 -8.28 2.90 -7.55
C ASN A 209 -7.58 2.81 -6.19
N TRP A 210 -7.29 3.98 -5.61
CA TRP A 210 -6.48 4.06 -4.38
C TRP A 210 -7.14 3.39 -3.18
N LEU A 211 -8.46 3.52 -3.02
CA LEU A 211 -9.17 2.91 -1.88
C LEU A 211 -9.17 1.38 -1.98
N PHE A 212 -9.44 0.82 -3.17
CA PHE A 212 -9.35 -0.63 -3.37
C PHE A 212 -7.96 -1.16 -3.03
N LEU A 213 -6.90 -0.51 -3.54
CA LEU A 213 -5.53 -0.94 -3.27
C LEU A 213 -5.15 -0.85 -1.78
N LEU A 214 -5.68 0.14 -1.06
CA LEU A 214 -5.49 0.26 0.39
C LEU A 214 -6.13 -0.93 1.12
N LEU A 215 -7.42 -1.17 0.87
CA LEU A 215 -8.21 -2.19 1.57
C LEU A 215 -7.79 -3.62 1.21
N ALA A 216 -7.40 -3.85 -0.04
CA ALA A 216 -6.81 -5.12 -0.47
C ALA A 216 -5.38 -5.33 0.06
N GLN A 217 -4.78 -4.29 0.66
CA GLN A 217 -3.37 -4.24 1.06
C GLN A 217 -2.39 -4.51 -0.10
N MET A 218 -2.69 -3.99 -1.30
CA MET A 218 -1.95 -4.24 -2.55
C MET A 218 -1.14 -3.03 -3.04
N LEU A 219 -0.97 -1.98 -2.25
CA LEU A 219 -0.22 -0.78 -2.66
C LEU A 219 1.23 -1.07 -3.05
N GLY A 220 1.84 -2.15 -2.56
CA GLY A 220 3.15 -2.62 -3.01
C GLY A 220 3.21 -3.05 -4.48
N CYS A 221 2.07 -3.37 -5.10
CA CYS A 221 1.99 -3.66 -6.53
C CYS A 221 2.20 -2.41 -7.41
N CYS A 222 2.03 -1.22 -6.84
CA CYS A 222 2.25 0.03 -7.56
C CYS A 222 3.73 0.23 -7.93
N THR A 223 3.95 0.78 -9.11
CA THR A 223 5.27 1.27 -9.52
C THR A 223 5.67 2.51 -8.70
N ILE A 224 6.97 2.75 -8.57
CA ILE A 224 7.50 3.97 -7.94
C ILE A 224 6.91 5.24 -8.58
N LYS A 225 6.68 5.23 -9.90
CA LYS A 225 6.09 6.37 -10.65
C LYS A 225 4.64 6.63 -10.26
N GLN A 226 3.87 5.61 -9.88
CA GLN A 226 2.50 5.73 -9.41
C GLN A 226 2.47 6.20 -7.95
N LEU A 227 3.31 5.63 -7.08
CA LEU A 227 3.41 6.07 -5.68
C LEU A 227 3.88 7.54 -5.58
N LYS A 228 4.88 7.94 -6.37
CA LYS A 228 5.30 9.35 -6.45
C LYS A 228 4.18 10.28 -6.93
N TYR A 229 3.26 9.78 -7.76
CA TYR A 229 2.11 10.57 -8.19
C TYR A 229 1.13 10.81 -7.05
N PHE A 230 0.85 9.78 -6.24
CA PHE A 230 0.06 9.94 -5.02
C PHE A 230 0.69 11.00 -4.10
N CYS A 231 1.94 10.79 -3.70
CA CYS A 231 2.68 11.68 -2.81
C CYS A 231 2.69 13.15 -3.29
N LYS A 232 2.86 13.37 -4.60
CA LYS A 232 2.81 14.70 -5.22
C LYS A 232 1.45 15.40 -5.03
N HIS A 233 0.35 14.65 -5.07
CA HIS A 233 -1.01 15.20 -5.06
C HIS A 233 -1.67 15.18 -3.68
N THR A 234 -1.00 14.63 -2.67
CA THR A 234 -1.45 14.65 -1.26
C THR A 234 -0.53 15.48 -0.37
N ASN A 235 0.22 16.42 -0.95
CA ASN A 235 1.20 17.29 -0.28
C ASN A 235 2.23 16.54 0.57
N ASN A 236 2.53 15.29 0.22
CA ASN A 236 3.55 14.48 0.89
C ASN A 236 4.80 14.47 0.01
N HIS A 237 5.64 15.50 0.15
CA HIS A 237 6.84 15.67 -0.67
C HIS A 237 7.98 14.75 -0.20
N ARG A 238 7.80 13.44 -0.38
CA ARG A 238 8.83 12.43 -0.11
C ARG A 238 9.54 12.02 -1.40
N THR A 239 10.86 12.17 -1.39
CA THR A 239 11.78 11.44 -2.27
C THR A 239 12.34 10.26 -1.47
N GLY A 240 12.17 9.05 -1.99
CA GLY A 240 12.59 7.86 -1.25
C GLY A 240 12.52 6.58 -2.05
N ALA A 241 13.07 5.53 -1.46
CA ALA A 241 12.92 4.16 -1.92
C ALA A 241 11.45 3.69 -1.83
N LYS A 242 11.16 2.53 -2.43
CA LYS A 242 9.79 2.02 -2.58
C LYS A 242 9.09 1.84 -1.22
N ASP A 243 9.79 1.33 -0.22
CA ASP A 243 9.30 1.13 1.16
C ASP A 243 8.76 2.41 1.80
N ARG A 244 9.48 3.53 1.68
CA ARG A 244 9.06 4.85 2.20
C ARG A 244 7.86 5.40 1.46
N LEU A 245 7.81 5.21 0.14
CA LEU A 245 6.69 5.66 -0.69
C LEU A 245 5.42 4.85 -0.41
N VAL A 246 5.53 3.54 -0.25
CA VAL A 246 4.42 2.66 0.14
C VAL A 246 3.88 3.08 1.50
N TYR A 247 4.75 3.25 2.50
CA TYR A 247 4.35 3.70 3.84
C TYR A 247 3.59 5.03 3.78
N SER A 248 4.18 6.02 3.10
CA SER A 248 3.58 7.35 2.94
C SER A 248 2.21 7.29 2.26
N THR A 249 2.03 6.36 1.32
CA THR A 249 0.76 6.16 0.61
C THR A 249 -0.28 5.50 1.51
N TYR A 250 0.08 4.46 2.27
CA TYR A 250 -0.81 3.84 3.25
C TYR A 250 -1.28 4.86 4.29
N MET A 251 -0.34 5.55 4.94
CA MET A 251 -0.68 6.51 6.00
C MET A 251 -1.46 7.70 5.45
N GLY A 252 -1.09 8.20 4.26
CA GLY A 252 -1.81 9.28 3.60
C GLY A 252 -3.27 8.92 3.27
N LEU A 253 -3.51 7.70 2.78
CA LEU A 253 -4.87 7.20 2.53
C LEU A 253 -5.65 6.94 3.82
N CYS A 254 -5.01 6.38 4.85
CA CYS A 254 -5.62 6.23 6.17
C CYS A 254 -6.06 7.58 6.74
N LYS A 255 -5.25 8.63 6.59
CA LYS A 255 -5.62 10.00 7.02
C LYS A 255 -6.79 10.58 6.23
N GLN A 256 -6.87 10.32 4.92
CA GLN A 256 -8.03 10.73 4.12
C GLN A 256 -9.31 9.99 4.54
N LEU A 257 -9.20 8.68 4.81
CA LEU A 257 -10.34 7.82 5.13
C LEU A 257 -10.81 8.03 6.58
N LEU A 258 -9.89 8.24 7.52
CA LEU A 258 -10.13 8.37 8.96
C LEU A 258 -9.36 9.59 9.51
N PRO A 259 -9.81 10.83 9.21
CA PRO A 259 -9.12 12.05 9.63
C PRO A 259 -8.93 12.10 11.15
N ASP A 260 -9.96 11.76 11.92
CA ASP A 260 -9.97 11.86 13.38
C ASP A 260 -9.00 10.91 14.10
N LEU A 261 -8.51 9.86 13.41
CA LEU A 261 -7.64 8.83 14.01
C LEU A 261 -6.14 9.04 13.70
N PHE A 262 -5.83 9.83 12.67
CA PHE A 262 -4.47 10.01 12.12
C PHE A 262 -4.05 11.48 12.03
N ASP A 263 -4.64 12.33 12.87
CA ASP A 263 -4.19 13.71 13.06
C ASP A 263 -2.91 13.83 13.90
#